data_AF-A0A835D4Z3-F1
#
_entry.id   AF-A0A835D4Z3-F1
#
_cell.length_a   1.000
_cell.length_b   1.000
_cell.length_c   1.000
_cell.angle_alpha   90.00
_cell.angle_beta   90.00
_cell.angle_gamma   90.00
#
_symmetry.space_group_name_H-M   'P 1'
#
loop_
_entity.id
_entity.type
_entity.pdbx_description
1 polymer ?
#
loop_
_entity_poly.entity_id
_entity_poly.type
_entity_poly.pdbx_seq_one_letter_code
_entity_poly.pdbx_strand_id
1 'polypeptide(L)'
;MAVSENNPVFLKAVDATDEVKSAEYVGKLFLEVISEVGHENVVQLITDNAAVCKATGLRVKAKHPSIFWTPCVVHTLNLALKNICTPDKDLLESVAFTIYNKYSKLKLLGVTETRFVSTLILVKRIFQVKSELQRMVIDESWRFYREKDSQKAQKIKEILVSDLWWDNVEYMLDFSEPIVSMLRVADTDTPMLHLVYEKWDSMIEEIRKRVFRHKKKNTLTDESKFYDEMHEVLVRRWNKSSTLLHCLAYSLNPKYYSNEWLSEGISRVPPNLDEEISEGRNACFERLFSSVTMFRKVREEYGKFATAIGNFGRWEALSELYTINPLAWWGNHGSNAPTLASHAFRYNNLYVYYIMLAIYCLK
;
A
#
# COMPACT_ATOMS: atom_id res chain seq x y z
N MET A 1 -10.69 12.93 -7.40
CA MET A 1 -11.24 13.38 -6.11
C MET A 1 -10.15 14.24 -5.49
N ALA A 2 -10.53 15.23 -4.70
CA ALA A 2 -9.61 16.04 -3.91
C ALA A 2 -9.77 15.68 -2.43
N VAL A 3 -8.94 16.28 -1.60
CA VAL A 3 -9.05 16.21 -0.14
C VAL A 3 -9.53 17.58 0.34
N SER A 4 -10.61 17.59 1.11
CA SER A 4 -11.03 18.74 1.92
C SER A 4 -10.58 18.54 3.38
N GLU A 5 -10.70 19.55 4.24
CA GLU A 5 -10.18 19.55 5.62
C GLU A 5 -10.55 18.29 6.45
N ASN A 6 -11.62 17.57 6.12
CA ASN A 6 -12.02 16.38 6.87
C ASN A 6 -12.33 15.12 6.03
N ASN A 7 -12.49 15.23 4.70
CA ASN A 7 -12.94 14.09 3.90
C ASN A 7 -12.47 14.15 2.43
N PRO A 8 -12.33 12.99 1.77
CA PRO A 8 -12.21 12.93 0.32
C PRO A 8 -13.47 13.47 -0.36
N VAL A 9 -13.27 14.26 -1.43
CA VAL A 9 -14.32 14.89 -2.21
C VAL A 9 -14.24 14.45 -3.66
N PHE A 10 -15.30 13.84 -4.16
CA PHE A 10 -15.39 13.50 -5.57
C PHE A 10 -15.43 14.77 -6.44
N LEU A 11 -14.59 14.81 -7.49
CA LEU A 11 -14.51 15.98 -8.39
C LEU A 11 -15.16 15.70 -9.73
N LYS A 12 -14.73 14.65 -10.44
CA LYS A 12 -15.12 14.38 -11.82
C LYS A 12 -14.97 12.90 -12.14
N ALA A 13 -15.91 12.38 -12.94
CA ALA A 13 -15.80 11.12 -13.66
C ALA A 13 -15.92 11.41 -15.15
N VAL A 14 -15.22 10.62 -15.96
CA VAL A 14 -15.24 10.73 -17.41
C VAL A 14 -15.46 9.34 -17.98
N ASP A 15 -16.50 9.19 -18.80
CA ASP A 15 -16.64 7.99 -19.61
C ASP A 15 -15.60 8.07 -20.75
N ALA A 16 -14.71 7.09 -20.79
CA ALA A 16 -13.66 6.99 -21.81
C ALA A 16 -13.71 5.60 -22.48
N THR A 17 -14.90 5.00 -22.57
CA THR A 17 -15.11 3.68 -23.16
C THR A 17 -14.60 3.63 -24.60
N ASP A 18 -14.95 4.63 -25.40
CA ASP A 18 -14.58 4.70 -26.83
C ASP A 18 -13.25 5.41 -27.11
N GLU A 19 -12.51 5.79 -26.05
CA GLU A 19 -11.30 6.59 -26.18
C GLU A 19 -10.03 5.76 -26.07
N VAL A 20 -9.04 6.12 -26.89
CA VAL A 20 -7.67 5.62 -26.70
C VAL A 20 -7.09 6.31 -25.46
N LYS A 21 -6.99 5.56 -24.37
CA LYS A 21 -6.47 6.00 -23.06
C LYS A 21 -4.95 6.23 -23.10
N SER A 22 -4.49 7.08 -24.02
CA SER A 22 -3.11 7.49 -24.16
C SER A 22 -2.72 8.42 -23.01
N ALA A 23 -1.43 8.54 -22.76
CA ALA A 23 -0.94 9.43 -21.71
C ALA A 23 -1.17 10.92 -22.03
N GLU A 24 -1.46 11.26 -23.29
CA GLU A 24 -1.87 12.59 -23.71
C GLU A 24 -3.33 12.85 -23.34
N TYR A 25 -4.23 11.93 -23.71
CA TYR A 25 -5.65 12.02 -23.40
C TYR A 25 -5.88 12.10 -21.88
N VAL A 26 -5.30 11.16 -21.13
CA VAL A 26 -5.44 11.12 -19.67
C VAL A 26 -4.77 12.35 -19.02
N GLY A 27 -3.64 12.81 -19.55
CA GLY A 27 -2.97 14.02 -19.08
C GLY A 27 -3.80 15.29 -19.28
N LYS A 28 -4.49 15.42 -20.42
CA LYS A 28 -5.41 16.54 -20.66
C LYS A 28 -6.52 16.59 -19.61
N LEU A 29 -7.16 15.46 -19.33
CA LEU A 29 -8.23 15.38 -18.32
C LEU A 29 -7.75 15.79 -16.92
N PHE A 30 -6.54 15.36 -16.51
CA PHE A 30 -5.98 15.79 -15.22
C PHE A 30 -5.66 17.29 -15.20
N LEU A 31 -5.11 17.83 -16.29
CA LEU A 31 -4.78 19.24 -16.38
C LEU A 31 -6.02 20.15 -16.37
N GLU A 32 -7.14 19.71 -16.93
CA GLU A 32 -8.43 20.39 -16.82
C GLU A 32 -8.87 20.48 -15.37
N VAL A 33 -8.90 19.35 -14.65
CA VAL A 33 -9.29 19.32 -13.24
C VAL A 33 -8.33 20.12 -12.35
N ILE A 34 -7.02 20.07 -12.63
CA ILE A 34 -6.02 20.90 -11.93
C ILE A 34 -6.30 22.39 -12.17
N SER A 35 -6.71 22.78 -13.37
CA SER A 35 -7.08 24.15 -13.69
C SER A 35 -8.36 24.59 -12.98
N GLU A 36 -9.35 23.72 -12.83
CA GLU A 36 -10.60 23.98 -12.10
C GLU A 36 -10.35 24.16 -10.59
N VAL A 37 -9.46 23.34 -10.01
CA VAL A 37 -9.11 23.36 -8.58
C VAL A 37 -8.11 24.47 -8.24
N GLY A 38 -7.30 24.91 -9.20
CA GLY A 38 -6.13 25.74 -8.98
C GLY A 38 -4.90 24.90 -8.65
N HIS A 39 -3.82 25.06 -9.43
CA HIS A 39 -2.63 24.20 -9.32
C HIS A 39 -1.89 24.37 -7.99
N GLU A 40 -2.03 25.51 -7.34
CA GLU A 40 -1.52 25.85 -6.01
C GLU A 40 -2.15 24.99 -4.90
N ASN A 41 -3.39 24.52 -5.14
CA ASN A 41 -4.15 23.67 -4.21
C ASN A 41 -3.86 22.18 -4.42
N VAL A 42 -3.17 21.80 -5.50
CA VAL A 42 -2.85 20.41 -5.83
C VAL A 42 -1.42 20.08 -5.41
N VAL A 43 -1.27 19.08 -4.54
CA VAL A 43 0.06 18.59 -4.11
C VAL A 43 0.52 17.40 -4.94
N GLN A 44 -0.40 16.47 -5.18
CA GLN A 44 -0.07 15.13 -5.64
C GLN A 44 -1.14 14.61 -6.58
N LEU A 45 -0.69 13.96 -7.65
CA LEU A 45 -1.47 13.15 -8.55
C LEU A 45 -1.16 11.67 -8.26
N ILE A 46 -2.18 10.90 -7.87
CA ILE A 46 -2.05 9.47 -7.57
C ILE A 46 -2.67 8.65 -8.68
N THR A 47 -1.90 7.77 -9.30
CA THR A 47 -2.39 6.84 -10.32
C THR A 47 -1.72 5.47 -10.21
N ASP A 48 -2.15 4.51 -11.00
CA ASP A 48 -1.53 3.21 -11.18
C ASP A 48 -0.05 3.31 -11.62
N ASN A 49 0.69 2.21 -11.50
CA ASN A 49 2.09 2.12 -11.95
C ASN A 49 2.22 1.75 -13.44
N ALA A 50 1.15 1.90 -14.23
CA ALA A 50 1.18 1.64 -15.66
C ALA A 50 2.06 2.66 -16.40
N ALA A 51 2.68 2.26 -17.51
CA ALA A 51 3.54 3.15 -18.31
C ALA A 51 2.81 4.43 -18.77
N VAL A 52 1.54 4.29 -19.16
CA VAL A 52 0.67 5.41 -19.53
C VAL A 52 0.48 6.38 -18.35
N CYS A 53 0.25 5.85 -17.15
CA CYS A 53 0.06 6.64 -15.94
C CYS A 53 1.34 7.40 -15.57
N LYS A 54 2.50 6.75 -15.64
CA LYS A 54 3.80 7.39 -15.44
C LYS A 54 4.06 8.53 -16.44
N ALA A 55 3.81 8.27 -17.72
CA ALA A 55 3.95 9.28 -18.77
C ALA A 55 2.97 10.45 -18.58
N THR A 56 1.77 10.18 -18.06
CA THR A 56 0.79 11.20 -17.69
C THR A 56 1.31 12.07 -16.53
N GLY A 57 1.84 11.45 -15.48
CA GLY A 57 2.45 12.16 -14.36
C GLY A 57 3.61 13.06 -14.77
N LEU A 58 4.45 12.62 -15.70
CA LEU A 58 5.53 13.44 -16.26
C LEU A 58 5.01 14.66 -17.02
N ARG A 59 3.91 14.51 -17.78
CA ARG A 59 3.27 15.65 -18.46
C ARG A 59 2.70 16.67 -17.48
N VAL A 60 2.02 16.21 -16.42
CA VAL A 60 1.51 17.09 -15.37
C VAL A 60 2.65 17.82 -14.67
N LYS A 61 3.74 17.12 -14.34
CA LYS A 61 4.96 17.71 -13.77
C LYS A 61 5.59 18.77 -14.68
N ALA A 62 5.61 18.54 -15.99
CA ALA A 62 6.18 19.50 -16.94
C ALA A 62 5.41 20.83 -16.95
N LYS A 63 4.08 20.78 -16.81
CA LYS A 63 3.23 21.98 -16.75
C LYS A 63 3.18 22.61 -15.35
N HIS A 64 3.21 21.79 -14.31
CA HIS A 64 3.15 22.21 -12.91
C HIS A 64 4.26 21.50 -12.10
N PRO A 65 5.48 22.07 -12.07
CA PRO A 65 6.63 21.43 -11.41
C PRO A 65 6.44 21.10 -9.94
N SER A 66 5.58 21.86 -9.23
CA SER A 66 5.25 21.63 -7.82
C SER A 66 4.35 20.41 -7.56
N ILE A 67 3.65 19.89 -8.58
CA ILE A 67 2.74 18.73 -8.43
C ILE A 67 3.53 17.43 -8.56
N PHE A 68 3.46 16.58 -7.55
CA PHE A 68 4.12 15.28 -7.53
C PHE A 68 3.23 14.23 -8.21
N TRP A 69 3.85 13.34 -8.98
CA TRP A 69 3.19 12.10 -9.38
C TRP A 69 3.64 11.00 -8.44
N THR A 70 2.68 10.27 -7.87
CA THR A 70 2.94 9.17 -6.95
C THR A 70 2.15 7.94 -7.41
N PRO A 71 2.80 6.80 -7.61
CA PRO A 71 2.10 5.57 -7.91
C PRO A 71 1.32 5.06 -6.69
N CYS A 72 0.15 4.48 -6.94
CA CYS A 72 -0.75 3.98 -5.91
C CYS A 72 -0.12 2.83 -5.11
N VAL A 73 -0.12 2.96 -3.77
CA VAL A 73 0.41 1.93 -2.86
C VAL A 73 -0.44 0.65 -2.94
N VAL A 74 -1.77 0.77 -2.97
CA VAL A 74 -2.69 -0.37 -3.11
C VAL A 74 -2.44 -1.14 -4.40
N HIS A 75 -2.22 -0.45 -5.52
CA HIS A 75 -1.89 -1.10 -6.78
C HIS A 75 -0.52 -1.79 -6.71
N THR A 76 0.45 -1.15 -6.06
CA THR A 76 1.80 -1.70 -5.88
C THR A 76 1.80 -2.98 -5.04
N LEU A 77 1.06 -3.01 -3.93
CA LEU A 77 0.88 -4.18 -3.08
C LEU A 77 0.13 -5.32 -3.79
N ASN A 78 -0.89 -4.99 -4.57
CA ASN A 78 -1.58 -5.98 -5.43
C ASN A 78 -0.61 -6.64 -6.43
N LEU A 79 0.26 -5.87 -7.05
CA LEU A 79 1.27 -6.40 -7.97
C LEU A 79 2.33 -7.24 -7.24
N ALA A 80 2.72 -6.86 -6.02
CA ALA A 80 3.62 -7.64 -5.18
C ALA A 80 3.01 -9.02 -4.88
N LEU A 81 1.76 -9.05 -4.43
CA LEU A 81 1.04 -10.31 -4.19
C LEU A 81 0.95 -11.17 -5.45
N LYS A 82 0.66 -10.58 -6.61
CA LYS A 82 0.63 -11.30 -7.89
C LYS A 82 1.97 -11.94 -8.27
N ASN A 83 3.09 -11.36 -7.84
CA ASN A 83 4.42 -11.90 -8.12
C ASN A 83 4.86 -12.96 -7.10
N ILE A 84 4.36 -12.86 -5.88
CA ILE A 84 4.76 -13.72 -4.76
C ILE A 84 3.87 -14.97 -4.70
N CYS A 85 2.58 -14.81 -4.96
CA CYS A 85 1.59 -15.86 -4.81
C CYS A 85 1.11 -16.34 -6.20
N THR A 86 1.04 -17.65 -6.39
CA THR A 86 0.50 -18.26 -7.61
C THR A 86 -0.55 -19.30 -7.22
N PRO A 87 -1.77 -18.86 -6.85
CA PRO A 87 -2.83 -19.79 -6.47
C PRO A 87 -3.29 -20.62 -7.68
N ASP A 88 -3.69 -21.87 -7.43
CA ASP A 88 -4.17 -22.78 -8.46
C ASP A 88 -5.54 -22.30 -9.00
N LYS A 89 -5.52 -21.74 -10.22
CA LYS A 89 -6.69 -21.17 -10.87
C LYS A 89 -7.76 -22.19 -11.18
N ASP A 90 -7.37 -23.44 -11.44
CA ASP A 90 -8.31 -24.49 -11.79
C ASP A 90 -9.23 -24.82 -10.62
N LEU A 91 -8.75 -24.70 -9.37
CA LEU A 91 -9.60 -24.86 -8.19
C LEU A 91 -10.57 -23.68 -8.01
N LEU A 92 -10.12 -22.46 -8.32
CA LEU A 92 -10.90 -21.23 -8.15
C LEU A 92 -12.08 -21.16 -9.13
N GLU A 93 -11.93 -21.72 -10.33
CA GLU A 93 -12.95 -21.75 -11.39
C GLU A 93 -13.88 -22.97 -11.31
N SER A 94 -13.59 -23.95 -10.45
CA SER A 94 -14.15 -25.30 -10.54
C SER A 94 -14.90 -25.77 -9.29
N VAL A 95 -15.24 -24.86 -8.37
CA VAL A 95 -16.11 -25.25 -7.25
C VAL A 95 -17.49 -25.60 -7.80
N ALA A 96 -17.89 -26.86 -7.63
CA ALA A 96 -19.21 -27.35 -7.97
C ALA A 96 -20.27 -26.76 -7.02
N PHE A 97 -20.61 -25.48 -7.23
CA PHE A 97 -21.47 -24.64 -6.39
C PHE A 97 -22.73 -25.36 -5.91
N THR A 98 -23.34 -26.19 -6.76
CA THR A 98 -24.57 -26.94 -6.46
C THR A 98 -24.40 -27.97 -5.34
N ILE A 99 -23.30 -28.72 -5.30
CA ILE A 99 -23.04 -29.74 -4.26
C ILE A 99 -22.46 -29.06 -3.01
N TYR A 100 -21.63 -28.03 -3.20
CA TYR A 100 -21.08 -27.22 -2.11
C TYR A 100 -22.17 -26.56 -1.25
N ASN A 101 -23.25 -26.04 -1.86
CA ASN A 101 -24.38 -25.44 -1.14
C ASN A 101 -25.14 -26.42 -0.22
N LYS A 102 -24.95 -27.74 -0.36
CA LYS A 102 -25.51 -28.77 0.55
C LYS A 102 -24.80 -28.76 1.91
N TYR A 103 -23.53 -28.35 1.94
CA TYR A 103 -22.67 -28.43 3.12
C TYR A 103 -22.29 -27.06 3.70
N SER A 104 -22.39 -25.99 2.91
CA SER A 104 -22.04 -24.65 3.36
C SER A 104 -23.14 -23.62 3.09
N LYS A 105 -23.44 -22.81 4.10
CA LYS A 105 -24.28 -21.60 3.96
C LYS A 105 -23.48 -20.40 3.43
N LEU A 106 -22.14 -20.54 3.38
CA LEU A 106 -21.23 -19.48 2.97
C LEU A 106 -21.13 -19.45 1.45
N LYS A 107 -21.69 -18.42 0.80
CA LYS A 107 -21.50 -18.25 -0.65
C LYS A 107 -20.03 -18.00 -0.97
N LEU A 108 -19.51 -18.67 -1.99
CA LEU A 108 -18.23 -18.33 -2.61
C LEU A 108 -18.51 -17.23 -3.64
N LEU A 109 -17.84 -16.09 -3.51
CA LEU A 109 -18.02 -14.98 -4.45
C LEU A 109 -17.27 -15.31 -5.74
N GLY A 110 -17.96 -15.22 -6.88
CA GLY A 110 -17.30 -15.26 -8.18
C GLY A 110 -16.40 -14.05 -8.32
N VAL A 111 -15.13 -14.26 -8.67
CA VAL A 111 -14.18 -13.17 -8.89
C VAL A 111 -14.45 -12.60 -10.28
N THR A 112 -15.09 -11.43 -10.36
CA THR A 112 -14.99 -10.57 -11.54
C THR A 112 -13.55 -10.04 -11.64
N GLU A 113 -13.06 -9.72 -12.84
CA GLU A 113 -11.70 -9.23 -13.09
C GLU A 113 -11.37 -7.94 -12.31
N THR A 114 -11.06 -8.05 -11.01
CA THR A 114 -10.63 -6.90 -10.20
C THR A 114 -9.69 -7.36 -9.10
N ARG A 115 -8.42 -6.96 -9.21
CA ARG A 115 -7.32 -6.98 -8.21
C ARG A 115 -6.92 -8.36 -7.64
N PHE A 116 -5.61 -8.65 -7.62
CA PHE A 116 -5.07 -9.97 -7.19
C PHE A 116 -5.40 -10.32 -5.72
N VAL A 117 -5.55 -9.33 -4.83
CA VAL A 117 -6.02 -9.56 -3.46
C VAL A 117 -7.35 -10.32 -3.41
N SER A 118 -8.25 -10.09 -4.37
CA SER A 118 -9.53 -10.80 -4.45
C SER A 118 -9.32 -12.32 -4.59
N THR A 119 -8.28 -12.73 -5.32
CA THR A 119 -7.88 -14.14 -5.45
C THR A 119 -7.43 -14.72 -4.10
N LEU A 120 -6.61 -14.00 -3.33
CA LEU A 120 -6.19 -14.47 -2.00
C LEU A 120 -7.33 -14.49 -0.98
N ILE A 121 -8.26 -13.53 -1.05
CA ILE A 121 -9.47 -13.55 -0.23
C ILE A 121 -10.32 -14.78 -0.56
N LEU A 122 -10.44 -15.13 -1.84
CA LEU A 122 -11.13 -16.35 -2.25
C LEU A 122 -10.42 -17.61 -1.75
N VAL A 123 -9.08 -17.67 -1.83
CA VAL A 123 -8.30 -18.78 -1.27
C VAL A 123 -8.51 -18.89 0.25
N LYS A 124 -8.50 -17.77 0.98
CA LYS A 124 -8.79 -17.73 2.42
C LYS A 124 -10.19 -18.24 2.73
N ARG A 125 -11.17 -17.89 1.90
CA ARG A 125 -12.54 -18.37 2.00
C ARG A 125 -12.65 -19.87 1.74
N ILE A 126 -11.95 -20.39 0.73
CA ILE A 126 -11.85 -21.82 0.42
C ILE A 126 -11.24 -22.59 1.59
N PHE A 127 -10.18 -22.05 2.18
CA PHE A 127 -9.53 -22.61 3.37
C PHE A 127 -10.49 -22.71 4.58
N GLN A 128 -11.30 -21.67 4.81
CA GLN A 128 -12.31 -21.66 5.88
C GLN A 128 -13.39 -22.73 5.72
N VAL A 129 -13.61 -23.23 4.51
CA VAL A 129 -14.64 -24.24 4.19
C VAL A 129 -14.01 -25.58 3.76
N LYS A 130 -12.75 -25.82 4.15
CA LYS A 130 -11.99 -27.05 3.86
C LYS A 130 -12.81 -28.30 4.18
N SER A 131 -13.39 -28.36 5.37
CA SER A 131 -14.14 -29.55 5.84
C SER A 131 -15.39 -29.82 4.99
N GLU A 132 -16.11 -28.77 4.58
CA GLU A 132 -17.28 -28.87 3.71
C GLU A 132 -16.90 -29.31 2.29
N LEU A 133 -15.79 -28.79 1.76
CA LEU A 133 -15.26 -29.18 0.44
C LEU A 133 -14.78 -30.64 0.44
N GLN A 134 -14.15 -31.10 1.51
CA GLN A 134 -13.76 -32.50 1.67
C GLN A 134 -14.98 -33.43 1.73
N ARG A 135 -16.05 -33.04 2.44
CA ARG A 135 -17.32 -33.80 2.45
C ARG A 135 -17.97 -33.84 1.07
N MET A 136 -17.92 -32.74 0.32
CA MET A 136 -18.49 -32.63 -1.03
C MET A 136 -17.94 -33.70 -1.99
N VAL A 137 -16.63 -33.96 -2.00
CA VAL A 137 -15.99 -34.93 -2.92
C VAL A 137 -16.12 -36.39 -2.49
N ILE A 138 -16.67 -36.62 -1.30
CA ILE A 138 -16.95 -37.95 -0.74
C ILE A 138 -18.45 -38.29 -0.87
N ASP A 139 -19.33 -37.29 -1.05
CA ASP A 139 -20.78 -37.52 -1.25
C ASP A 139 -21.07 -38.34 -2.51
N GLU A 140 -22.06 -39.23 -2.42
CA GLU A 140 -22.47 -40.09 -3.55
C GLU A 140 -22.89 -39.29 -4.78
N SER A 141 -23.44 -38.09 -4.60
CA SER A 141 -23.87 -37.20 -5.69
C SER A 141 -22.69 -36.64 -6.49
N TRP A 142 -21.44 -36.74 -5.99
CA TRP A 142 -20.24 -36.36 -6.73
C TRP A 142 -20.10 -37.14 -8.05
N ARG A 143 -20.69 -38.34 -8.15
CA ARG A 143 -20.72 -39.14 -9.40
C ARG A 143 -21.32 -38.36 -10.57
N PHE A 144 -22.37 -37.57 -10.34
CA PHE A 144 -23.03 -36.78 -11.37
C PHE A 144 -22.17 -35.62 -11.88
N TYR A 145 -21.25 -35.11 -11.06
CA TYR A 145 -20.26 -34.13 -11.49
C TYR A 145 -19.14 -34.79 -12.30
N ARG A 146 -18.68 -35.97 -11.85
CA ARG A 146 -17.66 -36.77 -12.56
C ARG A 146 -18.11 -37.21 -13.96
N GLU A 147 -19.40 -37.49 -14.15
CA GLU A 147 -19.97 -37.85 -15.45
C GLU A 147 -19.90 -36.70 -16.48
N LYS A 148 -19.87 -35.44 -16.03
CA LYS A 148 -19.75 -34.28 -16.92
C LYS A 148 -18.31 -34.03 -17.38
N ASP A 149 -17.36 -34.17 -16.46
CA ASP A 149 -15.93 -34.01 -16.74
C ASP A 149 -15.10 -34.82 -15.74
N SER A 150 -14.72 -36.04 -16.13
CA SER A 150 -14.08 -36.99 -15.22
C SER A 150 -12.65 -36.60 -14.87
N GLN A 151 -11.90 -36.02 -15.82
CA GLN A 151 -10.52 -35.59 -15.62
C GLN A 151 -10.47 -34.41 -14.65
N LYS A 152 -11.33 -33.41 -14.86
CA LYS A 152 -11.42 -32.25 -13.97
C LYS A 152 -11.92 -32.65 -12.58
N ALA A 153 -12.93 -33.51 -12.48
CA ALA A 153 -13.45 -34.00 -11.21
C ALA A 153 -12.40 -34.79 -10.40
N GLN A 154 -11.56 -35.59 -11.08
CA GLN A 154 -10.49 -36.34 -10.44
C GLN A 154 -9.40 -35.41 -9.89
N LYS A 155 -8.94 -34.44 -10.70
CA LYS A 155 -7.95 -33.43 -10.29
C LYS A 155 -8.41 -32.65 -9.05
N ILE A 156 -9.67 -32.18 -9.04
CA ILE A 156 -10.25 -31.46 -7.88
C ILE A 156 -10.24 -32.34 -6.63
N LYS A 157 -10.64 -33.62 -6.77
CA LYS A 157 -10.69 -34.54 -5.64
C LYS A 157 -9.30 -34.74 -5.04
N GLU A 158 -8.29 -34.95 -5.88
CA GLU A 158 -6.89 -35.11 -5.44
C GLU A 158 -6.38 -33.88 -4.69
N ILE A 159 -6.70 -32.67 -5.17
CA ILE A 159 -6.35 -31.42 -4.50
C ILE A 159 -7.04 -31.31 -3.13
N LEU A 160 -8.38 -31.49 -3.08
CA LEU A 160 -9.17 -31.25 -1.87
C LEU A 160 -8.89 -32.25 -0.74
N VAL A 161 -8.43 -33.46 -1.05
CA VAL A 161 -8.06 -34.46 -0.04
C VAL A 161 -6.57 -34.42 0.35
N SER A 162 -5.75 -33.61 -0.32
CA SER A 162 -4.31 -33.54 -0.07
C SER A 162 -3.99 -32.64 1.12
N ASP A 163 -3.55 -33.24 2.23
CA ASP A 163 -3.11 -32.47 3.41
C ASP A 163 -1.92 -31.57 3.11
N LEU A 164 -0.95 -32.06 2.33
CA LEU A 164 0.20 -31.27 1.89
C LEU A 164 -0.21 -30.03 1.10
N TRP A 165 -1.25 -30.14 0.27
CA TRP A 165 -1.77 -28.99 -0.46
C TRP A 165 -2.39 -27.95 0.49
N TRP A 166 -3.17 -28.41 1.47
CA TRP A 166 -3.75 -27.52 2.49
C TRP A 166 -2.70 -26.85 3.37
N ASP A 167 -1.64 -27.56 3.76
CA ASP A 167 -0.52 -26.99 4.53
C ASP A 167 0.19 -25.88 3.72
N ASN A 168 0.37 -26.08 2.41
CA ASN A 168 0.92 -25.06 1.52
C ASN A 168 0.00 -23.84 1.39
N VAL A 169 -1.32 -24.05 1.35
CA VAL A 169 -2.30 -22.95 1.34
C VAL A 169 -2.27 -22.17 2.65
N GLU A 170 -2.24 -22.86 3.79
CA GLU A 170 -2.13 -22.24 5.11
C GLU A 170 -0.85 -21.40 5.20
N TYR A 171 0.29 -21.96 4.78
CA TYR A 171 1.56 -21.26 4.77
C TYR A 171 1.51 -20.00 3.89
N MET A 172 0.95 -20.11 2.67
CA MET A 172 0.75 -18.98 1.77
C MET A 172 -0.11 -17.89 2.40
N LEU A 173 -1.21 -18.25 3.06
CA LEU A 173 -2.07 -17.30 3.77
C LEU A 173 -1.34 -16.64 4.93
N ASP A 174 -0.52 -17.37 5.69
CA ASP A 174 0.23 -16.82 6.83
C ASP A 174 1.23 -15.75 6.36
N PHE A 175 2.12 -16.07 5.42
CA PHE A 175 3.15 -15.10 5.00
C PHE A 175 2.60 -13.95 4.13
N SER A 176 1.45 -14.12 3.47
CA SER A 176 0.84 -13.05 2.67
C SER A 176 -0.04 -12.10 3.48
N GLU A 177 -0.43 -12.48 4.70
CA GLU A 177 -1.30 -11.66 5.57
C GLU A 177 -0.71 -10.27 5.87
N PRO A 178 0.59 -10.06 6.13
CA PRO A 178 1.15 -8.72 6.31
C PRO A 178 0.90 -7.80 5.10
N ILE A 179 1.01 -8.32 3.88
CA ILE A 179 0.79 -7.56 2.65
C ILE A 179 -0.71 -7.24 2.49
N VAL A 180 -1.59 -8.20 2.75
CA VAL A 180 -3.04 -8.00 2.73
C VAL A 180 -3.48 -6.99 3.80
N SER A 181 -2.87 -7.03 4.99
CA SER A 181 -3.11 -6.10 6.08
C SER A 181 -2.71 -4.67 5.70
N MET A 182 -1.49 -4.48 5.20
CA MET A 182 -1.04 -3.17 4.71
C MET A 182 -1.95 -2.64 3.60
N LEU A 183 -2.38 -3.50 2.68
CA LEU A 183 -3.28 -3.12 1.61
C LEU A 183 -4.64 -2.67 2.14
N ARG A 184 -5.22 -3.36 3.12
CA ARG A 184 -6.49 -2.96 3.74
C ARG A 184 -6.38 -1.61 4.41
N VAL A 185 -5.31 -1.33 5.13
CA VAL A 185 -5.09 -0.02 5.76
C VAL A 185 -4.90 1.06 4.69
N ALA A 186 -4.14 0.74 3.64
CA ALA A 186 -3.89 1.63 2.51
C ALA A 186 -5.15 1.91 1.67
N ASP A 187 -6.19 1.08 1.71
CA ASP A 187 -7.44 1.24 0.95
C ASP A 187 -8.57 1.84 1.82
N THR A 188 -8.23 2.73 2.76
CA THR A 188 -9.18 3.43 3.65
C THR A 188 -9.15 4.93 3.43
N ASP A 189 -10.25 5.64 3.69
CA ASP A 189 -10.35 7.11 3.65
C ASP A 189 -9.58 7.86 4.77
N THR A 190 -8.44 7.32 5.17
CA THR A 190 -7.54 7.89 6.17
C THR A 190 -6.24 8.41 5.53
N PRO A 191 -5.83 9.65 5.81
CA PRO A 191 -4.51 10.13 5.47
C PRO A 191 -3.41 9.31 6.11
N MET A 192 -2.46 8.81 5.31
CA MET A 192 -1.43 7.91 5.83
C MET A 192 -0.12 7.93 5.04
N LEU A 193 0.11 8.93 4.19
CA LEU A 193 1.36 9.06 3.44
C LEU A 193 2.60 9.00 4.35
N HIS A 194 2.51 9.67 5.49
CA HIS A 194 3.53 9.71 6.53
C HIS A 194 3.81 8.36 7.20
N LEU A 195 2.93 7.37 7.04
CA LEU A 195 3.07 6.01 7.62
C LEU A 195 3.56 4.97 6.61
N VAL A 196 3.56 5.27 5.31
CA VAL A 196 3.82 4.26 4.26
C VAL A 196 5.19 3.62 4.43
N TYR A 197 6.22 4.41 4.74
CA TYR A 197 7.59 3.95 4.88
C TYR A 197 7.72 2.92 6.02
N GLU A 198 7.34 3.30 7.25
CA GLU A 198 7.36 2.38 8.40
C GLU A 198 6.47 1.16 8.20
N LYS A 199 5.29 1.31 7.58
CA LYS A 199 4.40 0.18 7.30
C LYS A 199 5.03 -0.80 6.32
N TRP A 200 5.77 -0.30 5.34
CA TRP A 200 6.44 -1.15 4.36
C TRP A 200 7.57 -1.96 5.00
N ASP A 201 8.41 -1.31 5.81
CA ASP A 201 9.52 -1.96 6.51
C ASP A 201 8.99 -3.00 7.52
N SER A 202 8.01 -2.61 8.33
CA SER A 202 7.37 -3.51 9.30
C SER A 202 6.70 -4.70 8.61
N MET A 203 6.08 -4.48 7.44
CA MET A 203 5.52 -5.57 6.63
C MET A 203 6.61 -6.56 6.19
N ILE A 204 7.75 -6.08 5.68
CA ILE A 204 8.87 -6.94 5.27
C ILE A 204 9.40 -7.75 6.47
N GLU A 205 9.60 -7.12 7.62
CA GLU A 205 10.06 -7.78 8.85
C GLU A 205 9.09 -8.88 9.31
N GLU A 206 7.79 -8.60 9.29
CA GLU A 206 6.76 -9.58 9.66
C GLU A 206 6.69 -10.77 8.68
N ILE A 207 6.86 -10.51 7.38
CA ILE A 207 6.96 -11.59 6.37
C ILE A 207 8.18 -12.46 6.67
N ARG A 208 9.33 -11.85 6.98
CA ARG A 208 10.56 -12.59 7.35
C ARG A 208 10.31 -13.50 8.53
N LYS A 209 9.74 -12.98 9.63
CA LYS A 209 9.43 -13.77 10.82
C LYS A 209 8.53 -14.97 10.51
N ARG A 210 7.49 -14.78 9.70
CA ARG A 210 6.54 -15.85 9.32
C ARG A 210 7.17 -16.93 8.46
N VAL A 211 7.93 -16.54 7.42
CA VAL A 211 8.64 -17.46 6.53
C VAL A 211 9.64 -18.33 7.29
N PHE A 212 10.41 -17.72 8.19
CA PHE A 212 11.42 -18.41 8.97
C PHE A 212 10.81 -19.34 10.03
N ARG A 213 9.76 -18.88 10.72
CA ARG A 213 9.01 -19.70 11.69
C ARG A 213 8.47 -20.97 11.08
N HIS A 214 7.85 -20.90 9.90
CA HIS A 214 7.28 -22.08 9.23
C HIS A 214 8.36 -23.11 8.87
N LYS A 215 9.57 -22.65 8.50
CA LYS A 215 10.71 -23.53 8.20
C LYS A 215 11.53 -23.93 9.42
N LYS A 216 11.10 -23.57 10.65
CA LYS A 216 11.85 -23.77 11.90
C LYS A 216 13.29 -23.20 11.83
N LYS A 217 13.44 -22.08 11.13
CA LYS A 217 14.72 -21.39 10.92
C LYS A 217 14.85 -20.21 11.88
N ASN A 218 16.07 -19.91 12.30
CA ASN A 218 16.41 -18.73 13.07
C ASN A 218 16.55 -17.51 12.13
N THR A 219 15.83 -16.43 12.42
CA THR A 219 15.78 -15.21 11.59
C THR A 219 17.10 -14.46 11.48
N LEU A 220 18.03 -14.67 12.42
CA LEU A 220 19.32 -13.97 12.51
C LEU A 220 20.46 -14.74 11.84
N THR A 221 20.42 -16.07 11.83
CA THR A 221 21.54 -16.91 11.39
C THR A 221 21.26 -17.66 10.10
N ASP A 222 20.00 -17.91 9.77
CA ASP A 222 19.67 -18.80 8.69
C ASP A 222 19.35 -18.02 7.41
N GLU A 223 19.64 -18.64 6.26
CA GLU A 223 19.29 -18.11 4.95
C GLU A 223 18.05 -18.80 4.38
N SER A 224 17.29 -18.09 3.55
CA SER A 224 16.10 -18.65 2.89
C SER A 224 15.95 -18.06 1.50
N LYS A 225 16.40 -18.81 0.48
CA LYS A 225 16.23 -18.44 -0.94
C LYS A 225 14.80 -18.01 -1.29
N PHE A 226 13.80 -18.68 -0.71
CA PHE A 226 12.39 -18.30 -0.88
C PHE A 226 12.08 -16.91 -0.32
N TYR A 227 12.60 -16.58 0.86
CA TYR A 227 12.46 -15.23 1.41
C TYR A 227 13.21 -14.22 0.55
N ASP A 228 14.42 -14.55 0.08
CA ASP A 228 15.24 -13.63 -0.71
C ASP A 228 14.56 -13.26 -2.03
N GLU A 229 13.96 -14.23 -2.72
CA GLU A 229 13.14 -14.01 -3.92
C GLU A 229 11.92 -13.11 -3.63
N MET A 230 11.22 -13.34 -2.51
CA MET A 230 10.10 -12.49 -2.08
C MET A 230 10.56 -11.08 -1.72
N HIS A 231 11.66 -10.96 -0.99
CA HIS A 231 12.25 -9.70 -0.56
C HIS A 231 12.68 -8.87 -1.77
N GLU A 232 13.30 -9.49 -2.77
CA GLU A 232 13.65 -8.82 -4.02
C GLU A 232 12.39 -8.30 -4.74
N VAL A 233 11.29 -9.06 -4.73
CA VAL A 233 10.00 -8.58 -5.26
C VAL A 233 9.51 -7.35 -4.50
N LEU A 234 9.52 -7.38 -3.17
CA LEU A 234 9.07 -6.27 -2.34
C LEU A 234 9.94 -5.02 -2.55
N VAL A 235 11.27 -5.14 -2.48
CA VAL A 235 12.21 -4.03 -2.72
C VAL A 235 12.04 -3.46 -4.13
N ARG A 236 11.93 -4.32 -5.15
CA ARG A 236 11.71 -3.85 -6.53
C ARG A 236 10.39 -3.10 -6.69
N ARG A 237 9.36 -3.48 -5.93
CA ARG A 237 8.05 -2.79 -5.92
C ARG A 237 8.16 -1.47 -5.18
N TRP A 238 8.83 -1.45 -4.02
CA TRP A 238 9.14 -0.26 -3.23
C TRP A 238 9.91 0.79 -4.04
N ASN A 239 11.00 0.42 -4.70
CA ASN A 239 11.83 1.35 -5.48
C ASN A 239 11.06 1.98 -6.65
N LYS A 240 9.98 1.32 -7.10
CA LYS A 240 9.08 1.86 -8.14
C LYS A 240 7.93 2.67 -7.56
N SER A 241 7.73 2.68 -6.24
CA SER A 241 6.63 3.37 -5.56
C SER A 241 7.03 4.43 -4.55
N SER A 242 8.24 4.36 -4.01
CA SER A 242 8.80 5.36 -3.11
C SER A 242 8.94 6.69 -3.85
N THR A 243 8.66 7.78 -3.14
CA THR A 243 8.68 9.14 -3.71
C THR A 243 9.23 10.11 -2.69
N LEU A 244 9.71 11.26 -3.16
CA LEU A 244 10.19 12.35 -2.31
C LEU A 244 9.13 12.82 -1.29
N LEU A 245 7.83 12.69 -1.63
CA LEU A 245 6.73 13.00 -0.72
C LEU A 245 6.64 11.98 0.43
N HIS A 246 6.91 10.69 0.18
CA HIS A 246 6.99 9.70 1.26
C HIS A 246 8.12 10.06 2.24
N CYS A 247 9.33 10.36 1.73
CA CYS A 247 10.47 10.75 2.55
C CYS A 247 10.18 12.03 3.36
N LEU A 248 9.56 13.03 2.74
CA LEU A 248 9.21 14.28 3.42
C LEU A 248 8.14 14.05 4.49
N ALA A 249 7.03 13.38 4.16
CA ALA A 249 5.95 13.12 5.12
C ALA A 249 6.44 12.26 6.30
N TYR A 250 7.26 11.26 6.02
CA TYR A 250 7.92 10.45 7.04
C TYR A 250 8.82 11.32 7.94
N SER A 251 9.66 12.18 7.36
CA SER A 251 10.50 13.12 8.12
C SER A 251 9.71 14.13 8.96
N LEU A 252 8.44 14.40 8.65
CA LEU A 252 7.61 15.35 9.40
C LEU A 252 6.71 14.67 10.43
N ASN A 253 6.88 13.37 10.67
CA ASN A 253 6.16 12.65 11.70
C ASN A 253 7.00 12.60 13.00
N PRO A 254 6.57 13.28 14.09
CA PRO A 254 7.31 13.34 15.35
C PRO A 254 7.54 11.96 16.00
N LYS A 255 6.64 10.99 15.76
CA LYS A 255 6.76 9.62 16.29
C LYS A 255 8.11 8.98 16.00
N TYR A 256 8.68 9.24 14.83
CA TYR A 256 9.94 8.59 14.41
C TYR A 256 11.20 9.18 15.04
N TYR A 257 11.05 10.20 15.89
CA TYR A 257 12.11 10.78 16.70
C TYR A 257 12.02 10.34 18.17
N SER A 258 10.99 9.56 18.54
CA SER A 258 10.76 9.12 19.91
C SER A 258 11.63 7.91 20.26
N ASN A 259 12.07 7.84 21.52
CA ASN A 259 12.83 6.70 22.02
C ASN A 259 12.02 5.40 22.00
N GLU A 260 10.72 5.49 22.25
CA GLU A 260 9.79 4.35 22.22
C GLU A 260 9.82 3.69 20.84
N TRP A 261 9.64 4.47 19.77
CA TRP A 261 9.65 3.94 18.40
C TRP A 261 11.02 3.41 17.99
N LEU A 262 12.10 4.09 18.38
CA LEU A 262 13.48 3.66 18.09
C LEU A 262 13.85 2.35 18.81
N SER A 263 13.31 2.13 20.01
CA SER A 263 13.59 0.92 20.79
C SER A 263 12.91 -0.35 20.26
N GLU A 264 11.89 -0.21 19.42
CA GLU A 264 11.13 -1.32 18.85
C GLU A 264 11.89 -2.09 17.74
N GLY A 265 12.97 -1.53 17.18
CA GLY A 265 13.73 -2.18 16.10
C GLY A 265 15.20 -1.78 16.06
N ILE A 266 16.09 -2.77 15.95
CA ILE A 266 17.55 -2.58 16.04
C ILE A 266 18.11 -1.70 14.89
N SER A 267 17.46 -1.72 13.74
CA SER A 267 17.82 -0.94 12.55
C SER A 267 17.14 0.43 12.48
N ARG A 268 16.24 0.76 13.42
CA ARG A 268 15.48 2.01 13.37
C ARG A 268 16.38 3.18 13.74
N VAL A 269 16.40 4.18 12.87
CA VAL A 269 17.09 5.45 13.09
C VAL A 269 16.13 6.61 12.87
N PRO A 270 16.33 7.74 13.55
CA PRO A 270 15.56 8.95 13.29
C PRO A 270 15.64 9.37 11.81
N PRO A 271 14.58 9.95 11.21
CA PRO A 271 14.56 10.34 9.80
C PRO A 271 15.66 11.32 9.36
N ASN A 272 16.28 12.05 10.29
CA ASN A 272 17.41 12.94 10.02
C ASN A 272 18.77 12.24 10.00
N LEU A 273 18.86 11.00 10.47
CA LEU A 273 20.07 10.17 10.45
C LEU A 273 20.02 9.08 9.37
N ASP A 274 18.84 8.83 8.78
CA ASP A 274 18.69 8.01 7.60
C ASP A 274 19.08 8.80 6.33
N GLU A 275 20.02 8.25 5.55
CA GLU A 275 20.57 8.88 4.33
C GLU A 275 19.51 8.99 3.22
N GLU A 276 18.82 7.89 2.89
CA GLU A 276 17.80 7.86 1.84
C GLU A 276 16.66 8.83 2.15
N ILE A 277 16.17 8.81 3.39
CA ILE A 277 15.12 9.72 3.83
C ILE A 277 15.59 11.17 3.79
N SER A 278 16.83 11.43 4.19
CA SER A 278 17.38 12.78 4.23
C SER A 278 17.60 13.37 2.84
N GLU A 279 18.15 12.59 1.92
CA GLU A 279 18.27 12.99 0.51
C GLU A 279 16.91 13.22 -0.11
N GLY A 280 15.97 12.28 0.09
CA GLY A 280 14.61 12.37 -0.42
C GLY A 280 13.87 13.62 0.08
N ARG A 281 13.97 13.93 1.37
CA ARG A 281 13.42 15.15 1.98
C ARG A 281 14.04 16.41 1.38
N ASN A 282 15.37 16.46 1.27
CA ASN A 282 16.07 17.64 0.75
C ASN A 282 15.70 17.90 -0.71
N ALA A 283 15.69 16.87 -1.55
CA ALA A 283 15.23 16.98 -2.94
C ALA A 283 13.75 17.41 -3.03
N CYS A 284 12.92 16.99 -2.06
CA CYS A 284 11.54 17.46 -1.96
C CYS A 284 11.48 18.96 -1.65
N PHE A 285 12.27 19.43 -0.69
CA PHE A 285 12.36 20.85 -0.35
C PHE A 285 12.85 21.70 -1.53
N GLU A 286 13.89 21.25 -2.24
CA GLU A 286 14.39 21.96 -3.43
C GLU A 286 13.31 22.13 -4.50
N ARG A 287 12.46 21.10 -4.66
CA ARG A 287 11.36 21.12 -5.62
C ARG A 287 10.21 22.02 -5.19
N LEU A 288 9.92 22.09 -3.90
CA LEU A 288 8.79 22.84 -3.34
C LEU A 288 9.12 24.32 -3.13
N PHE A 289 10.36 24.64 -2.76
CA PHE A 289 10.79 25.98 -2.37
C PHE A 289 11.80 26.53 -3.38
N SER A 290 11.29 27.13 -4.45
CA SER A 290 12.12 27.78 -5.47
C SER A 290 12.86 29.03 -4.98
N SER A 291 12.35 29.67 -3.91
CA SER A 291 13.03 30.79 -3.26
C SER A 291 14.11 30.31 -2.31
N VAL A 292 15.36 30.73 -2.54
CA VAL A 292 16.51 30.43 -1.66
C VAL A 292 16.22 30.82 -0.21
N THR A 293 15.55 31.95 0.01
CA THR A 293 15.18 32.41 1.36
C THR A 293 14.21 31.44 2.04
N MET A 294 13.17 31.01 1.34
CA MET A 294 12.19 30.05 1.88
C MET A 294 12.80 28.67 2.10
N PHE A 295 13.64 28.22 1.16
CA PHE A 295 14.38 26.97 1.27
C PHE A 295 15.31 26.95 2.49
N ARG A 296 16.07 28.03 2.73
CA ARG A 296 16.92 28.15 3.93
C ARG A 296 16.08 28.16 5.21
N LYS A 297 14.99 28.91 5.21
CA LYS A 297 14.08 29.00 6.36
C LYS A 297 13.47 27.65 6.73
N VAL A 298 12.90 26.92 5.77
CA VAL A 298 12.29 25.61 6.06
C VAL A 298 13.32 24.57 6.52
N ARG A 299 14.55 24.63 6.00
CA ARG A 299 15.64 23.75 6.45
C ARG A 299 16.11 24.07 7.86
N GLU A 300 16.19 25.35 8.21
CA GLU A 300 16.54 25.78 9.57
C GLU A 300 15.45 25.34 10.57
N GLU A 301 14.18 25.56 10.23
CA GLU A 301 13.04 25.11 11.03
C GLU A 301 13.04 23.58 11.19
N TYR A 302 13.30 22.82 10.11
CA TYR A 302 13.44 21.36 10.18
C TYR A 302 14.61 20.94 11.06
N GLY A 303 15.75 21.61 10.97
CA GLY A 303 16.92 21.36 11.81
C GLY A 303 16.57 21.51 13.29
N LYS A 304 15.85 22.57 13.67
CA LYS A 304 15.40 22.79 15.06
C LYS A 304 14.48 21.66 15.54
N PHE A 305 13.52 21.26 14.72
CA PHE A 305 12.62 20.14 15.02
C PHE A 305 13.39 18.83 15.20
N ALA A 306 14.17 18.42 14.20
CA ALA A 306 14.84 17.13 14.16
C ALA A 306 15.93 16.96 15.23
N THR A 307 16.46 18.06 15.76
CA THR A 307 17.49 18.06 16.82
C THR A 307 16.95 18.48 18.18
N ALA A 308 15.63 18.60 18.31
CA ALA A 308 14.96 19.00 19.55
C ALA A 308 15.51 20.33 20.13
N ILE A 309 15.84 21.30 19.27
CA ILE A 309 16.32 22.62 19.70
C ILE A 309 15.14 23.54 20.02
N GLY A 310 15.28 24.33 21.09
CA GLY A 310 14.30 25.33 21.50
C GLY A 310 13.03 24.67 22.03
N ASN A 311 11.87 25.10 21.53
CA ASN A 311 10.59 24.60 22.03
C ASN A 311 10.33 23.12 21.72
N PHE A 312 11.00 22.54 20.72
CA PHE A 312 10.90 21.13 20.41
C PHE A 312 11.64 20.22 21.41
N GLY A 313 12.60 20.77 22.17
CA GLY A 313 13.32 20.04 23.22
C GLY A 313 12.70 20.14 24.61
N ARG A 314 11.55 20.80 24.73
CA ARG A 314 10.83 20.84 26.01
C ARG A 314 10.25 19.47 26.32
N TRP A 315 10.15 19.16 27.61
CA TRP A 315 9.70 17.85 28.07
C TRP A 315 8.29 17.53 27.58
N GLU A 316 7.40 18.54 27.47
CA GLU A 316 6.05 18.39 26.94
C GLU A 316 6.10 17.86 25.50
N ALA A 317 6.85 18.54 24.63
CA ALA A 317 7.01 18.16 23.22
C ALA A 317 7.62 16.77 23.05
N LEU A 318 8.63 16.43 23.86
CA LEU A 318 9.33 15.14 23.80
C LEU A 318 8.46 13.98 24.30
N SER A 319 7.71 14.18 25.39
CA SER A 319 6.85 13.15 25.98
C SER A 319 5.65 12.79 25.09
N GLU A 320 5.29 13.67 24.17
CA GLU A 320 4.14 13.52 23.26
C GLU A 320 4.51 12.98 21.87
N LEU A 321 5.81 12.82 21.56
CA LEU A 321 6.28 12.42 20.23
C LEU A 321 5.61 11.11 19.73
N TYR A 322 5.50 10.10 20.61
CA TYR A 322 4.96 8.79 20.27
C TYR A 322 3.43 8.70 20.39
N THR A 323 2.86 9.42 21.37
CA THR A 323 1.50 9.19 21.87
C THR A 323 0.46 10.06 21.16
N ILE A 324 0.84 11.27 20.75
CA ILE A 324 -0.06 12.22 20.09
C ILE A 324 0.00 12.02 18.57
N ASN A 325 -1.15 12.13 17.91
CA ASN A 325 -1.17 12.09 16.46
C ASN A 325 -0.33 13.25 15.87
N PRO A 326 0.34 13.07 14.72
CA PRO A 326 1.31 14.04 14.23
C PRO A 326 0.74 15.46 14.05
N LEU A 327 -0.52 15.58 13.63
CA LEU A 327 -1.15 16.88 13.37
C LEU A 327 -1.42 17.65 14.67
N ALA A 328 -1.93 16.98 15.69
CA ALA A 328 -2.14 17.57 17.00
C ALA A 328 -0.80 17.98 17.63
N TRP A 329 0.25 17.17 17.47
CA TRP A 329 1.59 17.52 17.94
C TRP A 329 2.11 18.80 17.27
N TRP A 330 1.98 18.91 15.93
CA TRP A 330 2.35 20.13 15.21
C TRP A 330 1.46 21.33 15.58
N GLY A 331 0.20 21.12 15.95
CA GLY A 331 -0.68 22.16 16.47
C GLY A 331 -0.22 22.71 17.81
N ASN A 332 0.25 21.84 18.71
CA ASN A 332 0.71 22.24 20.03
C ASN A 332 2.10 22.89 19.99
N HIS A 333 3.03 22.34 19.20
CA HIS A 333 4.45 22.67 19.30
C HIS A 333 5.02 23.39 18.07
N GLY A 334 4.29 23.42 16.95
CA GLY A 334 4.77 23.93 15.66
C GLY A 334 4.89 25.45 15.53
N SER A 335 4.47 26.23 16.53
CA SER A 335 4.44 27.70 16.46
C SER A 335 5.81 28.36 16.21
N ASN A 336 6.91 27.70 16.61
CA ASN A 336 8.28 28.19 16.40
C ASN A 336 8.90 27.76 15.07
N ALA A 337 8.15 26.97 14.29
CA ALA A 337 8.51 26.53 12.96
C ALA A 337 7.28 26.66 12.04
N PRO A 338 6.72 27.87 11.85
CA PRO A 338 5.44 28.04 11.18
C PRO A 338 5.48 27.61 9.70
N THR A 339 6.63 27.77 9.05
CA THR A 339 6.82 27.35 7.66
C THR A 339 6.76 25.83 7.59
N LEU A 340 7.51 25.13 8.44
CA LEU A 340 7.55 23.67 8.49
C LEU A 340 6.22 23.08 8.98
N ALA A 341 5.61 23.64 10.02
CA ALA A 341 4.36 23.19 10.59
C ALA A 341 3.22 23.22 9.56
N SER A 342 3.09 24.32 8.79
CA SER A 342 2.10 24.39 7.71
C SER A 342 2.27 23.28 6.67
N HIS A 343 3.51 22.89 6.39
CA HIS A 343 3.83 21.78 5.49
C HIS A 343 3.59 20.42 6.14
N ALA A 344 3.85 20.26 7.43
CA ALA A 344 3.53 19.05 8.16
C ALA A 344 2.01 18.81 8.20
N PHE A 345 1.21 19.85 8.43
CA PHE A 345 -0.25 19.78 8.29
C PHE A 345 -0.67 19.36 6.88
N ARG A 346 -0.01 19.89 5.85
CA ARG A 346 -0.33 19.59 4.45
C ARG A 346 0.05 18.16 4.07
N TYR A 347 1.22 17.66 4.47
CA TYR A 347 1.77 16.38 4.01
C TYR A 347 1.39 15.19 4.88
N ASN A 348 1.21 15.38 6.19
CA ASN A 348 0.72 14.31 7.07
C ASN A 348 -0.78 14.03 6.83
N ASN A 349 -1.50 14.96 6.20
CA ASN A 349 -2.88 14.78 5.71
C ASN A 349 -3.00 14.26 4.26
N LEU A 350 -1.92 13.76 3.66
CA LEU A 350 -2.00 13.15 2.34
C LEU A 350 -2.37 11.67 2.37
N TYR A 351 -3.11 11.27 1.34
CA TYR A 351 -3.60 9.92 1.11
C TYR A 351 -2.65 9.14 0.18
N VAL A 352 -2.76 7.81 0.18
CA VAL A 352 -1.77 6.90 -0.45
C VAL A 352 -2.37 5.97 -1.51
N TYR A 353 -3.68 6.04 -1.66
CA TYR A 353 -4.46 5.25 -2.60
C TYR A 353 -5.32 6.17 -3.45
N TYR A 354 -5.95 5.55 -4.43
CA TYR A 354 -6.64 6.24 -5.50
C TYR A 354 -7.92 6.89 -4.98
N ILE A 355 -7.94 8.22 -4.94
CA ILE A 355 -9.17 8.99 -4.70
C ILE A 355 -9.60 9.53 -6.08
N MET A 356 -10.26 8.64 -6.84
CA MET A 356 -10.92 8.73 -8.18
C MET A 356 -10.98 10.06 -8.92
N LEU A 357 -10.25 10.19 -10.03
CA LEU A 357 -10.84 10.76 -11.25
C LEU A 357 -11.31 9.53 -12.05
N ALA A 358 -12.53 9.08 -11.79
CA ALA A 358 -13.04 7.82 -12.31
C ALA A 358 -13.14 7.90 -13.84
N ILE A 359 -12.06 7.52 -14.52
CA ILE A 359 -12.13 7.06 -15.89
C ILE A 359 -12.55 5.60 -15.78
N TYR A 360 -13.81 5.30 -16.07
CA TYR A 360 -14.30 3.93 -16.07
C TYR A 360 -13.48 3.13 -17.11
N CYS A 361 -12.55 2.34 -16.60
CA CYS A 361 -11.86 1.30 -17.35
C CYS A 361 -12.69 0.02 -17.25
N LEU A 362 -13.81 -0.03 -17.97
CA LEU A 362 -14.39 -1.32 -18.34
C LEU A 362 -13.73 -1.72 -19.67
N LYS A 363 -12.89 -2.75 -19.60
CA LYS A 363 -12.80 -3.73 -20.68
C LYS A 363 -13.10 -5.08 -20.07
#